data_AF-A0A3M1BGD4-F1
#
_entry.id   AF-A0A3M1BGD4-F1
#
_cell.length_a   1.000
_cell.length_b   1.000
_cell.length_c   1.000
_cell.angle_alpha   90.00
_cell.angle_beta   90.00
_cell.angle_gamma   90.00
#
_symmetry.space_group_name_H-M   'P 1'
#
loop_
_entity.id
_entity.type
_entity.pdbx_description
1 polymer ?
#
loop_
_entity_poly.entity_id
_entity_poly.type
_entity_poly.pdbx_seq_one_letter_code
_entity_poly.pdbx_strand_id
1 'polypeptide(L)'
;MKPFRILTLILILAFVLAACGPKATEAPAPAEEAAPMEEAAPAEEVAPMEEAAPTEETAPMEEAAPTEEAAPAEEAAPTEEAAAEMPAGLTCEQPIKVGLITDVSGPLAIYGAHILPSFMLGMEYATGAPGSAGEVFDITATQENTFMLDGCEIQIFVRDDQSNPENTATVARELIDVEGVDILVGTVSSGATATLQGIAAENKIPLIVAPAAANDITGVNFNEYTFRTSRNNYQDAMNECLYLTKQYKTFVQIAPDYAFGHGSAQAFRDACTLAGGEFVADDIFAPLETTDFTPYMEQILNSGAEAFIVTWAGGGFVPLMQAATDLGVMDEMALGATFIDNTLMPIWYGNAIGSTNGILYHWSAPDNPANDFLKEQHKARYGTMPDLFAADGMNAAIMLVEGLKATGGDPSAEALIPVFEGMEFEGPKGTVYIRPEDHVAIQDMYVLKLVNLTDPDANF
;
A
#
# COMPACT_ATOMS: atom_id res chain seq x y z
N MET A 1 69.05 -7.80 -28.21
CA MET A 1 68.55 -7.36 -29.53
C MET A 1 67.38 -6.42 -29.28
N LYS A 2 67.54 -5.16 -29.68
CA LYS A 2 66.57 -4.05 -29.74
C LYS A 2 65.70 -4.21 -31.03
N PRO A 3 64.76 -3.31 -31.42
CA PRO A 3 63.84 -2.40 -30.69
C PRO A 3 62.48 -2.03 -31.41
N PHE A 4 61.74 -1.06 -30.83
CA PHE A 4 60.90 0.03 -31.42
C PHE A 4 59.39 -0.25 -31.70
N ARG A 5 58.39 0.62 -31.45
CA ARG A 5 58.18 2.10 -31.26
C ARG A 5 56.86 2.32 -30.46
N ILE A 6 56.73 3.18 -29.42
CA ILE A 6 56.45 4.65 -29.39
C ILE A 6 55.28 5.10 -30.28
N LEU A 7 54.15 5.56 -29.69
CA LEU A 7 53.62 6.93 -29.88
C LEU A 7 52.50 7.30 -28.89
N THR A 8 52.73 8.38 -28.15
CA THR A 8 51.80 9.20 -27.36
C THR A 8 51.10 10.21 -28.29
N LEU A 9 49.82 10.54 -28.10
CA LEU A 9 49.35 11.91 -28.37
C LEU A 9 48.05 12.27 -27.63
N ILE A 10 48.15 13.38 -26.91
CA ILE A 10 47.13 14.21 -26.27
C ILE A 10 46.39 15.03 -27.35
N LEU A 11 45.08 15.28 -27.21
CA LEU A 11 44.48 16.49 -27.77
C LEU A 11 43.29 17.00 -26.92
N ILE A 12 43.45 18.22 -26.41
CA ILE A 12 42.46 19.07 -25.76
C ILE A 12 42.17 20.25 -26.73
N LEU A 13 40.92 20.72 -26.69
CA LEU A 13 40.40 22.08 -26.97
C LEU A 13 39.74 22.46 -28.32
N ALA A 14 38.49 22.93 -28.14
CA ALA A 14 37.85 24.16 -28.64
C ALA A 14 37.23 24.25 -30.06
N PHE A 15 35.89 24.28 -30.06
CA PHE A 15 34.99 25.38 -30.49
C PHE A 15 35.36 26.22 -31.73
N VAL A 16 34.40 26.40 -32.65
CA VAL A 16 33.68 27.68 -32.93
C VAL A 16 32.80 27.62 -34.21
N LEU A 17 31.55 28.12 -34.06
CA LEU A 17 30.58 28.74 -35.01
C LEU A 17 29.88 27.96 -36.15
N ALA A 18 28.55 27.89 -36.05
CA ALA A 18 27.65 28.46 -37.08
C ALA A 18 26.28 28.80 -36.48
N ALA A 19 25.84 30.04 -36.71
CA ALA A 19 24.59 30.63 -36.23
C ALA A 19 23.53 30.66 -37.34
N CYS A 20 22.25 30.54 -36.98
CA CYS A 20 21.13 31.21 -37.65
C CYS A 20 19.92 31.24 -36.68
N GLY A 21 19.42 32.44 -36.36
CA GLY A 21 18.34 32.67 -35.39
C GLY A 21 16.92 32.54 -35.97
N PRO A 22 15.90 32.85 -35.15
CA PRO A 22 15.09 34.03 -35.48
C PRO A 22 14.63 34.89 -34.29
N LYS A 23 14.52 36.20 -34.60
CA LYS A 23 13.65 37.29 -34.08
C LYS A 23 13.01 37.17 -32.68
N ALA A 24 13.37 38.12 -31.82
CA ALA A 24 12.55 38.61 -30.71
C ALA A 24 11.75 39.85 -31.15
N THR A 25 10.52 40.01 -30.62
CA THR A 25 10.06 41.14 -29.76
C THR A 25 8.54 41.20 -29.71
N GLU A 26 7.94 40.97 -28.54
CA GLU A 26 7.20 41.99 -27.77
C GLU A 26 6.91 41.44 -26.36
N ALA A 27 7.20 42.22 -25.34
CA ALA A 27 6.98 41.88 -23.93
C ALA A 27 5.61 42.43 -23.47
N PRO A 28 4.82 41.68 -22.67
CA PRO A 28 3.67 42.26 -22.00
C PRO A 28 4.09 42.99 -20.72
N ALA A 29 3.35 44.07 -20.44
CA ALA A 29 3.46 45.01 -19.33
C ALA A 29 3.27 44.35 -17.94
N PRO A 30 3.74 45.00 -16.85
CA PRO A 30 3.60 44.46 -15.50
C PRO A 30 2.14 44.46 -15.06
N ALA A 31 1.68 43.34 -14.51
CA ALA A 31 0.36 43.23 -13.89
C ALA A 31 0.32 44.04 -12.59
N GLU A 32 -0.80 44.72 -12.45
CA GLU A 32 -1.17 45.68 -11.41
C GLU A 32 -1.36 45.00 -10.05
N GLU A 33 -0.92 45.72 -9.02
CA GLU A 33 -1.01 45.38 -7.59
C GLU A 33 -2.47 45.21 -7.17
N ALA A 34 -2.87 43.97 -6.82
CA ALA A 34 -4.19 43.71 -6.27
C ALA A 34 -4.23 44.10 -4.78
N ALA A 35 -5.12 45.02 -4.45
CA ALA A 35 -5.43 45.49 -3.10
C ALA A 35 -5.85 44.34 -2.16
N PRO A 36 -5.65 44.48 -0.84
CA PRO A 36 -5.96 43.43 0.13
C PRO A 36 -7.47 43.21 0.22
N MET A 37 -7.90 41.96 0.11
CA MET A 37 -9.28 41.58 0.41
C MET A 37 -9.55 41.73 1.91
N GLU A 38 -10.68 42.36 2.16
CA GLU A 38 -11.26 42.75 3.42
C GLU A 38 -11.60 41.54 4.31
N GLU A 39 -11.27 41.69 5.58
CA GLU A 39 -11.50 40.81 6.72
C GLU A 39 -12.99 40.45 6.85
N ALA A 40 -13.34 39.18 6.65
CA ALA A 40 -14.68 38.68 6.97
C ALA A 40 -14.82 38.48 8.48
N ALA A 41 -15.74 39.23 9.07
CA ALA A 41 -16.16 39.20 10.47
C ALA A 41 -16.66 37.81 10.93
N PRO A 42 -16.62 37.52 12.24
CA PRO A 42 -16.75 36.16 12.77
C PRO A 42 -18.19 35.63 12.70
N ALA A 43 -18.30 34.32 12.51
CA ALA A 43 -19.57 33.59 12.60
C ALA A 43 -20.14 33.68 14.03
N GLU A 44 -21.44 33.95 14.11
CA GLU A 44 -22.23 34.02 15.33
C GLU A 44 -22.23 32.68 16.10
N GLU A 45 -22.10 32.84 17.41
CA GLU A 45 -22.26 31.89 18.49
C GLU A 45 -23.65 31.22 18.46
N VAL A 46 -23.69 29.91 18.21
CA VAL A 46 -24.91 29.11 18.37
C VAL A 46 -24.97 28.61 19.82
N ALA A 47 -26.03 29.02 20.52
CA ALA A 47 -26.32 28.71 21.92
C ALA A 47 -26.39 27.19 22.23
N PRO A 48 -26.11 26.79 23.47
CA PRO A 48 -26.03 25.38 23.87
C PRO A 48 -27.41 24.70 23.90
N MET A 49 -27.47 23.47 23.39
CA MET A 49 -28.63 22.59 23.53
C MET A 49 -28.83 22.19 24.99
N GLU A 50 -30.09 22.29 25.41
CA GLU A 50 -30.60 22.09 26.75
C GLU A 50 -30.53 20.61 27.19
N GLU A 51 -30.18 20.44 28.46
CA GLU A 51 -30.01 19.20 29.22
C GLU A 51 -31.33 18.43 29.36
N ALA A 52 -31.38 17.17 28.92
CA ALA A 52 -32.50 16.28 29.19
C ALA A 52 -32.24 15.48 30.49
N ALA A 53 -33.10 15.71 31.48
CA ALA A 53 -33.10 15.09 32.81
C ALA A 53 -33.42 13.57 32.76
N PRO A 54 -33.02 12.79 33.79
CA PRO A 54 -33.04 11.32 33.78
C PRO A 54 -34.42 10.77 34.14
N THR A 55 -34.80 9.63 33.59
CA THR A 55 -36.00 8.87 33.99
C THR A 55 -35.64 7.68 34.87
N GLU A 56 -36.50 7.47 35.86
CA GLU A 56 -36.35 6.65 37.05
C GLU A 56 -36.16 5.14 36.84
N GLU A 57 -35.37 4.62 37.77
CA GLU A 57 -35.19 3.25 38.23
C GLU A 57 -36.53 2.53 38.50
N THR A 58 -36.71 1.32 37.97
CA THR A 58 -37.71 0.36 38.47
C THR A 58 -37.04 -0.95 38.85
N ALA A 59 -37.45 -1.43 40.03
CA ALA A 59 -36.85 -2.47 40.86
C ALA A 59 -36.96 -3.91 40.28
N PRO A 60 -36.23 -4.89 40.85
CA PRO A 60 -36.01 -6.20 40.22
C PRO A 60 -37.16 -7.17 40.48
N MET A 61 -37.47 -8.01 39.49
CA MET A 61 -38.43 -9.10 39.62
C MET A 61 -37.77 -10.38 40.15
N GLU A 62 -38.55 -11.05 40.99
CA GLU A 62 -38.24 -12.11 41.94
C GLU A 62 -38.04 -13.49 41.30
N GLU A 63 -37.30 -14.32 42.03
CA GLU A 63 -36.91 -15.71 41.79
C GLU A 63 -38.11 -16.68 41.76
N ALA A 64 -38.11 -17.64 40.82
CA ALA A 64 -38.99 -18.81 40.87
C ALA A 64 -38.19 -20.08 40.55
N ALA A 65 -38.24 -21.02 41.49
CA ALA A 65 -37.55 -22.31 41.51
C ALA A 65 -38.31 -23.39 40.67
N PRO A 66 -37.80 -24.64 40.55
CA PRO A 66 -37.76 -25.39 39.29
C PRO A 66 -38.91 -26.39 39.11
N THR A 67 -39.17 -26.80 37.86
CA THR A 67 -40.05 -27.93 37.55
C THR A 67 -39.36 -28.95 36.66
N GLU A 68 -39.15 -30.11 37.29
CA GLU A 68 -39.39 -31.49 36.87
C GLU A 68 -38.87 -32.03 35.51
N GLU A 69 -38.10 -33.11 35.67
CA GLU A 69 -37.49 -34.02 34.73
C GLU A 69 -38.53 -34.81 33.90
N ALA A 70 -38.35 -34.88 32.58
CA ALA A 70 -39.03 -35.83 31.70
C ALA A 70 -38.01 -36.61 30.87
N ALA A 71 -38.22 -37.93 30.83
CA ALA A 71 -37.36 -39.00 30.32
C ALA A 71 -37.08 -38.94 28.79
N PRO A 72 -36.08 -39.69 28.27
CA PRO A 72 -35.52 -39.46 26.94
C PRO A 72 -36.36 -40.12 25.83
N ALA A 73 -36.51 -39.43 24.71
CA ALA A 73 -37.11 -39.96 23.49
C ALA A 73 -36.03 -40.42 22.50
N GLU A 74 -36.21 -41.67 22.07
CA GLU A 74 -35.66 -42.44 20.95
C GLU A 74 -34.65 -41.80 19.98
N GLU A 75 -33.57 -42.57 19.82
CA GLU A 75 -32.49 -42.52 18.85
C GLU A 75 -33.04 -42.60 17.41
N ALA A 76 -32.88 -41.50 16.65
CA ALA A 76 -33.12 -41.49 15.21
C ALA A 76 -31.82 -41.88 14.46
N ALA A 77 -31.94 -42.83 13.55
CA ALA A 77 -30.89 -43.34 12.68
C ALA A 77 -30.24 -42.24 11.81
N PRO A 78 -28.98 -42.41 11.37
CA PRO A 78 -28.23 -41.35 10.70
C PRO A 78 -28.78 -41.09 9.30
N THR A 79 -29.11 -39.83 9.03
CA THR A 79 -29.31 -39.32 7.67
C THR A 79 -27.99 -39.38 6.92
N GLU A 80 -28.06 -40.00 5.75
CA GLU A 80 -27.02 -40.10 4.72
C GLU A 80 -26.42 -38.71 4.45
N GLU A 81 -25.12 -38.58 4.73
CA GLU A 81 -24.31 -37.41 4.42
C GLU A 81 -24.32 -37.23 2.91
N ALA A 82 -25.02 -36.19 2.44
CA ALA A 82 -24.99 -35.80 1.04
C ALA A 82 -23.53 -35.53 0.67
N ALA A 83 -22.99 -36.36 -0.23
CA ALA A 83 -21.69 -36.13 -0.82
C ALA A 83 -21.65 -34.69 -1.36
N ALA A 84 -20.72 -33.89 -0.84
CA ALA A 84 -20.41 -32.58 -1.40
C ALA A 84 -20.11 -32.78 -2.89
N GLU A 85 -20.98 -32.24 -3.75
CA GLU A 85 -20.70 -32.15 -5.18
C GLU A 85 -19.40 -31.36 -5.32
N MET A 86 -18.44 -31.92 -6.05
CA MET A 86 -17.28 -31.15 -6.50
C MET A 86 -17.79 -29.90 -7.23
N PRO A 87 -17.23 -28.71 -6.98
CA PRO A 87 -17.64 -27.52 -7.72
C PRO A 87 -17.47 -27.82 -9.22
N ALA A 88 -18.53 -27.59 -9.99
CA ALA A 88 -18.43 -27.60 -11.44
C ALA A 88 -17.32 -26.62 -11.84
N GLY A 89 -16.45 -27.02 -12.77
CA GLY A 89 -15.38 -26.15 -13.26
C GLY A 89 -15.93 -24.82 -13.79
N LEU A 90 -15.07 -23.79 -13.85
CA LEU A 90 -15.50 -22.44 -14.22
C LEU A 90 -16.22 -22.42 -15.59
N THR A 91 -17.24 -21.57 -15.71
CA THR A 91 -18.09 -21.47 -16.92
C THR A 91 -17.96 -20.10 -17.58
N CYS A 92 -16.76 -19.70 -17.97
CA CYS A 92 -16.55 -18.40 -18.61
C CYS A 92 -16.86 -18.51 -20.11
N GLU A 93 -17.96 -17.91 -20.55
CA GLU A 93 -18.31 -17.84 -21.98
C GLU A 93 -17.42 -16.88 -22.76
N GLN A 94 -16.87 -15.87 -22.08
CA GLN A 94 -15.95 -14.87 -22.61
C GLN A 94 -14.73 -14.75 -21.68
N PRO A 95 -13.59 -14.24 -22.18
CA PRO A 95 -12.45 -13.93 -21.33
C PRO A 95 -12.83 -12.93 -20.24
N ILE A 96 -12.43 -13.22 -19.00
CA ILE A 96 -12.54 -12.29 -17.88
C ILE A 96 -11.42 -11.27 -18.02
N LYS A 97 -11.73 -9.98 -17.93
CA LYS A 97 -10.78 -8.90 -18.18
C LYS A 97 -10.48 -8.12 -16.91
N VAL A 98 -9.21 -7.93 -16.62
CA VAL A 98 -8.75 -7.28 -15.39
C VAL A 98 -7.80 -6.14 -15.74
N GLY A 99 -8.08 -4.95 -15.23
CA GLY A 99 -7.19 -3.80 -15.35
C GLY A 99 -6.26 -3.68 -14.14
N LEU A 100 -4.95 -3.83 -14.35
CA LEU A 100 -3.93 -3.55 -13.34
C LEU A 100 -3.34 -2.15 -13.58
N ILE A 101 -3.57 -1.24 -12.65
CA ILE A 101 -2.96 0.09 -12.66
C ILE A 101 -1.85 0.11 -11.60
N THR A 102 -0.63 0.44 -12.02
CA THR A 102 0.55 0.50 -11.13
C THR A 102 1.61 1.46 -11.66
N ASP A 103 2.50 1.90 -10.79
CA ASP A 103 3.53 2.89 -11.13
C ASP A 103 4.73 2.23 -11.82
N VAL A 104 4.78 2.35 -13.14
CA VAL A 104 5.93 1.89 -13.95
C VAL A 104 6.96 3.01 -14.05
N SER A 105 6.48 4.25 -14.02
CA SER A 105 7.29 5.46 -13.90
C SER A 105 6.72 6.38 -12.83
N GLY A 106 7.31 7.58 -12.67
CA GLY A 106 6.91 8.52 -11.64
C GLY A 106 7.62 8.32 -10.29
N PRO A 107 7.25 9.11 -9.27
CA PRO A 107 7.99 9.21 -8.00
C PRO A 107 7.94 7.93 -7.16
N LEU A 108 6.95 7.05 -7.35
CA LEU A 108 6.80 5.80 -6.61
C LEU A 108 7.04 4.54 -7.48
N ALA A 109 7.71 4.69 -8.64
CA ALA A 109 7.99 3.58 -9.56
C ALA A 109 8.74 2.39 -8.92
N ILE A 110 9.54 2.64 -7.88
CA ILE A 110 10.20 1.58 -7.10
C ILE A 110 9.19 0.60 -6.49
N TYR A 111 8.01 1.07 -6.08
CA TYR A 111 6.98 0.21 -5.49
C TYR A 111 6.11 -0.47 -6.54
N GLY A 112 5.87 0.15 -7.70
CA GLY A 112 5.26 -0.56 -8.82
C GLY A 112 6.16 -1.68 -9.35
N ALA A 113 7.48 -1.54 -9.25
CA ALA A 113 8.43 -2.62 -9.51
C ALA A 113 8.36 -3.78 -8.49
N HIS A 114 7.73 -3.59 -7.32
CA HIS A 114 7.40 -4.69 -6.40
C HIS A 114 6.06 -5.34 -6.76
N ILE A 115 5.07 -4.54 -7.11
CA ILE A 115 3.69 -4.97 -7.38
C ILE A 115 3.57 -5.73 -8.68
N LEU A 116 4.10 -5.18 -9.78
CA LEU A 116 3.93 -5.77 -11.10
C LEU A 116 4.45 -7.22 -11.20
N PRO A 117 5.71 -7.54 -10.83
CA PRO A 117 6.18 -8.92 -10.91
C PRO A 117 5.47 -9.84 -9.92
N SER A 118 5.17 -9.37 -8.70
CA SER A 118 4.52 -10.20 -7.68
C SER A 118 3.05 -10.49 -7.98
N PHE A 119 2.32 -9.57 -8.60
CA PHE A 119 0.98 -9.82 -9.11
C PHE A 119 1.01 -10.89 -10.21
N MET A 120 1.93 -10.79 -11.16
CA MET A 120 2.05 -11.79 -12.24
C MET A 120 2.44 -13.18 -11.69
N LEU A 121 3.35 -13.23 -10.71
CA LEU A 121 3.67 -14.46 -10.00
C LEU A 121 2.49 -15.00 -9.18
N GLY A 122 1.69 -14.12 -8.57
CA GLY A 122 0.48 -14.50 -7.85
C GLY A 122 -0.60 -15.07 -8.76
N MET A 123 -0.77 -14.50 -9.95
CA MET A 123 -1.64 -15.06 -10.98
C MET A 123 -1.17 -16.45 -11.41
N GLU A 124 0.13 -16.63 -11.66
CA GLU A 124 0.70 -17.94 -11.96
C GLU A 124 0.50 -18.94 -10.82
N TYR A 125 0.76 -18.52 -9.57
CA TYR A 125 0.58 -19.36 -8.40
C TYR A 125 -0.87 -19.85 -8.26
N ALA A 126 -1.82 -18.94 -8.41
CA ALA A 126 -3.24 -19.22 -8.19
C ALA A 126 -3.92 -19.96 -9.36
N THR A 127 -3.41 -19.77 -10.59
CA THR A 127 -3.90 -20.45 -11.81
C THR A 127 -3.11 -21.71 -12.18
N GLY A 128 -1.90 -21.88 -11.62
CA GLY A 128 -1.04 -23.05 -11.79
C GLY A 128 -0.09 -23.00 -12.99
N ALA A 129 -0.07 -21.93 -13.78
CA ALA A 129 0.83 -21.79 -14.93
C ALA A 129 1.15 -20.32 -15.27
N PRO A 130 2.33 -20.04 -15.86
CA PRO A 130 2.65 -18.70 -16.36
C PRO A 130 1.66 -18.24 -17.44
N GLY A 131 1.45 -16.92 -17.52
CA GLY A 131 0.60 -16.32 -18.54
C GLY A 131 1.22 -16.30 -19.94
N SER A 132 0.47 -15.79 -20.92
CA SER A 132 0.86 -15.70 -22.33
C SER A 132 2.12 -14.87 -22.59
N ALA A 133 2.49 -13.98 -21.68
CA ALA A 133 3.74 -13.21 -21.75
C ALA A 133 5.00 -14.03 -21.36
N GLY A 134 4.82 -15.27 -20.91
CA GLY A 134 5.89 -16.15 -20.46
C GLY A 134 6.22 -16.00 -18.97
N GLU A 135 7.35 -16.56 -18.55
CA GLU A 135 7.77 -16.59 -17.14
C GLU A 135 8.12 -15.19 -16.58
N VAL A 136 8.53 -14.26 -17.45
CA VAL A 136 8.90 -12.89 -17.08
C VAL A 136 8.00 -11.92 -17.85
N PHE A 137 7.11 -11.23 -17.15
CA PHE A 137 6.35 -10.13 -17.73
C PHE A 137 7.23 -8.88 -17.90
N ASP A 138 7.31 -8.37 -19.13
CA ASP A 138 8.00 -7.12 -19.47
C ASP A 138 6.99 -6.14 -20.08
N ILE A 139 6.63 -5.11 -19.30
CA ILE A 139 5.65 -4.12 -19.71
C ILE A 139 6.10 -3.29 -20.93
N THR A 140 7.41 -3.22 -21.19
CA THR A 140 7.95 -2.53 -22.37
C THR A 140 7.75 -3.33 -23.66
N ALA A 141 7.51 -4.65 -23.53
CA ALA A 141 7.25 -5.55 -24.64
C ALA A 141 5.74 -5.78 -24.88
N THR A 142 4.94 -5.86 -23.82
CA THR A 142 3.49 -6.06 -23.89
C THR A 142 2.80 -5.43 -22.68
N GLN A 143 1.58 -4.90 -22.87
CA GLN A 143 0.72 -4.42 -21.77
C GLN A 143 -0.38 -5.44 -21.43
N GLU A 144 -0.34 -6.62 -22.03
CA GLU A 144 -1.34 -7.67 -21.87
C GLU A 144 -0.68 -8.98 -21.43
N ASN A 145 -1.33 -9.69 -20.52
CA ASN A 145 -0.96 -11.04 -20.11
C ASN A 145 -2.20 -11.89 -19.87
N THR A 146 -2.32 -13.04 -20.54
CA THR A 146 -3.48 -13.92 -20.41
C THR A 146 -3.12 -15.17 -19.63
N PHE A 147 -3.87 -15.47 -18.56
CA PHE A 147 -3.77 -16.68 -17.76
C PHE A 147 -4.94 -17.62 -18.07
N MET A 148 -4.75 -18.92 -17.81
CA MET A 148 -5.78 -19.94 -18.01
C MET A 148 -6.17 -20.57 -16.68
N LEU A 149 -7.46 -20.62 -16.38
CA LEU A 149 -8.02 -21.27 -15.20
C LEU A 149 -9.21 -22.14 -15.61
N ASP A 150 -9.09 -23.46 -15.52
CA ASP A 150 -10.14 -24.43 -15.89
C ASP A 150 -10.79 -24.20 -17.27
N GLY A 151 -10.01 -23.69 -18.23
CA GLY A 151 -10.47 -23.38 -19.59
C GLY A 151 -11.01 -21.96 -19.78
N CYS A 152 -11.11 -21.16 -18.71
CA CYS A 152 -11.35 -19.73 -18.78
C CYS A 152 -10.06 -18.94 -19.01
N GLU A 153 -10.14 -17.95 -19.91
CA GLU A 153 -9.10 -16.94 -20.07
C GLU A 153 -9.31 -15.80 -19.07
N ILE A 154 -8.24 -15.42 -18.37
CA ILE A 154 -8.17 -14.20 -17.55
C ILE A 154 -7.13 -13.27 -18.19
N GLN A 155 -7.59 -12.18 -18.79
CA GLN A 155 -6.77 -11.23 -19.53
C GLN A 155 -6.44 -10.02 -18.64
N ILE A 156 -5.16 -9.83 -18.33
CA ILE A 156 -4.66 -8.71 -17.53
C ILE A 156 -4.19 -7.60 -18.48
N PHE A 157 -4.73 -6.39 -18.32
CA PHE A 157 -4.33 -5.17 -19.00
C PHE A 157 -3.61 -4.25 -18.03
N VAL A 158 -2.34 -3.96 -18.29
CA VAL A 158 -1.50 -3.16 -17.40
C VAL A 158 -1.41 -1.71 -17.89
N ARG A 159 -1.56 -0.73 -16.99
CA ARG A 159 -1.39 0.69 -17.27
C ARG A 159 -0.54 1.39 -16.21
N ASP A 160 0.28 2.34 -16.67
CA ASP A 160 1.11 3.22 -15.84
C ASP A 160 0.35 4.52 -15.54
N ASP A 161 0.11 4.81 -14.26
CA ASP A 161 -0.51 6.08 -13.85
C ASP A 161 0.50 7.13 -13.37
N GLN A 162 1.78 6.76 -13.22
CA GLN A 162 2.86 7.64 -12.80
C GLN A 162 2.66 8.27 -11.41
N SER A 163 1.98 7.59 -10.49
CA SER A 163 1.54 8.12 -9.19
C SER A 163 0.60 9.34 -9.31
N ASN A 164 0.01 9.60 -10.47
CA ASN A 164 -0.71 10.83 -10.77
C ASN A 164 -2.23 10.60 -10.86
N PRO A 165 -3.06 11.28 -10.04
CA PRO A 165 -4.51 11.10 -10.06
C PRO A 165 -5.21 11.40 -11.39
N GLU A 166 -4.74 12.38 -12.17
CA GLU A 166 -5.33 12.72 -13.47
C GLU A 166 -5.04 11.64 -14.51
N ASN A 167 -3.80 11.13 -14.52
CA ASN A 167 -3.42 9.99 -15.36
C ASN A 167 -4.19 8.73 -14.94
N THR A 168 -4.33 8.49 -13.64
CA THR A 168 -5.14 7.38 -13.10
C THR A 168 -6.56 7.43 -13.66
N ALA A 169 -7.19 8.61 -13.63
CA ALA A 169 -8.54 8.79 -14.16
C ALA A 169 -8.63 8.56 -15.68
N THR A 170 -7.54 8.83 -16.40
CA THR A 170 -7.46 8.61 -17.85
C THR A 170 -7.34 7.12 -18.16
N VAL A 171 -6.38 6.43 -17.55
CA VAL A 171 -6.14 5.00 -17.83
C VAL A 171 -7.25 4.11 -17.26
N ALA A 172 -7.87 4.48 -16.14
CA ALA A 172 -9.03 3.76 -15.61
C ALA A 172 -10.21 3.80 -16.59
N ARG A 173 -10.53 4.98 -17.15
CA ARG A 173 -11.61 5.09 -18.15
C ARG A 173 -11.26 4.37 -19.45
N GLU A 174 -10.00 4.37 -19.87
CA GLU A 174 -9.57 3.56 -21.01
C GLU A 174 -9.82 2.07 -20.76
N LEU A 175 -9.40 1.55 -19.60
CA LEU A 175 -9.61 0.15 -19.22
C LEU A 175 -11.11 -0.20 -19.18
N ILE A 176 -11.95 0.70 -18.66
CA ILE A 176 -13.40 0.47 -18.56
C ILE A 176 -14.09 0.60 -19.92
N ASP A 177 -13.90 1.72 -20.62
CA ASP A 177 -14.69 2.07 -21.80
C ASP A 177 -14.18 1.40 -23.09
N VAL A 178 -12.87 1.12 -23.17
CA VAL A 178 -12.23 0.55 -24.36
C VAL A 178 -11.96 -0.93 -24.18
N GLU A 179 -11.25 -1.30 -23.11
CA GLU A 179 -10.93 -2.73 -22.89
C GLU A 179 -12.12 -3.49 -22.32
N GLY A 180 -13.05 -2.82 -21.63
CA GLY A 180 -14.20 -3.45 -21.01
C GLY A 180 -13.81 -4.36 -19.87
N VAL A 181 -12.92 -3.89 -18.98
CA VAL A 181 -12.50 -4.68 -17.81
C VAL A 181 -13.65 -4.92 -16.85
N ASP A 182 -13.71 -6.14 -16.33
CA ASP A 182 -14.70 -6.56 -15.34
C ASP A 182 -14.26 -6.19 -13.92
N ILE A 183 -12.93 -6.13 -13.68
CA ILE A 183 -12.32 -5.92 -12.36
C ILE A 183 -11.13 -4.98 -12.51
N LEU A 184 -10.91 -4.12 -11.50
CA LEU A 184 -9.73 -3.26 -11.39
C LEU A 184 -8.86 -3.68 -10.23
N VAL A 185 -7.55 -3.53 -10.39
CA VAL A 185 -6.53 -3.73 -9.35
C VAL A 185 -5.59 -2.52 -9.35
N GLY A 186 -5.33 -1.94 -8.18
CA GLY A 186 -4.40 -0.82 -8.04
C GLY A 186 -4.84 0.20 -6.98
N THR A 187 -4.09 1.27 -6.76
CA THR A 187 -2.76 1.56 -7.31
C THR A 187 -1.80 1.97 -6.17
N VAL A 188 -0.56 2.35 -6.49
CA VAL A 188 0.50 2.60 -5.51
C VAL A 188 0.27 3.84 -4.68
N SER A 189 -0.08 4.95 -5.32
CA SER A 189 -0.35 6.20 -4.61
C SER A 189 -1.75 6.18 -3.99
N SER A 190 -1.87 6.54 -2.71
CA SER A 190 -3.17 6.65 -2.05
C SER A 190 -4.04 7.76 -2.63
N GLY A 191 -3.45 8.87 -3.09
CA GLY A 191 -4.20 9.92 -3.77
C GLY A 191 -4.73 9.47 -5.13
N ALA A 192 -3.93 8.73 -5.90
CA ALA A 192 -4.35 8.11 -7.15
C ALA A 192 -5.45 7.06 -6.92
N THR A 193 -5.29 6.24 -5.87
CA THR A 193 -6.28 5.22 -5.50
C THR A 193 -7.63 5.82 -5.09
N ALA A 194 -7.66 6.96 -4.41
CA ALA A 194 -8.93 7.65 -4.11
C ALA A 194 -9.69 8.02 -5.40
N THR A 195 -8.97 8.46 -6.44
CA THR A 195 -9.55 8.72 -7.76
C THR A 195 -10.04 7.43 -8.43
N LEU A 196 -9.23 6.36 -8.40
CA LEU A 196 -9.59 5.06 -8.97
C LEU A 196 -10.83 4.48 -8.27
N GLN A 197 -10.89 4.57 -6.95
CA GLN A 197 -12.01 4.12 -6.12
C GLN A 197 -13.32 4.81 -6.50
N GLY A 198 -13.31 6.13 -6.70
CA GLY A 198 -14.48 6.88 -7.15
C GLY A 198 -14.97 6.39 -8.52
N ILE A 199 -14.06 6.20 -9.47
CA ILE A 199 -14.37 5.73 -10.83
C ILE A 199 -14.91 4.30 -10.81
N ALA A 200 -14.30 3.41 -10.03
CA ALA A 200 -14.73 2.03 -9.87
C ALA A 200 -16.16 1.97 -9.29
N ALA A 201 -16.45 2.74 -8.24
CA ALA A 201 -17.76 2.81 -7.62
C ALA A 201 -18.83 3.39 -8.57
N GLU A 202 -18.51 4.45 -9.32
CA GLU A 202 -19.42 5.04 -10.33
C GLU A 202 -19.82 4.04 -11.41
N ASN A 203 -18.90 3.15 -11.79
CA ASN A 203 -19.10 2.12 -12.83
C ASN A 203 -19.50 0.75 -12.27
N LYS A 204 -19.60 0.61 -10.94
CA LYS A 204 -19.90 -0.65 -10.24
C LYS A 204 -18.92 -1.78 -10.57
N ILE A 205 -17.65 -1.44 -10.72
CA ILE A 205 -16.58 -2.38 -11.01
C ILE A 205 -15.86 -2.70 -9.70
N PRO A 206 -15.67 -3.98 -9.32
CA PRO A 206 -14.87 -4.36 -8.17
C PRO A 206 -13.44 -3.84 -8.30
N LEU A 207 -12.94 -3.24 -7.23
CA LEU A 207 -11.59 -2.73 -7.11
C LEU A 207 -10.86 -3.47 -5.99
N ILE A 208 -9.74 -4.12 -6.32
CA ILE A 208 -8.80 -4.67 -5.34
C ILE A 208 -7.62 -3.70 -5.19
N VAL A 209 -7.56 -3.03 -4.05
CA VAL A 209 -6.52 -2.05 -3.74
C VAL A 209 -5.25 -2.75 -3.29
N ALA A 210 -4.17 -2.47 -4.02
CA ALA A 210 -2.80 -2.72 -3.62
C ALA A 210 -1.86 -1.72 -4.34
N PRO A 211 -0.86 -1.10 -3.69
CA PRO A 211 -0.53 -1.16 -2.26
C PRO A 211 -1.07 -0.02 -1.36
N ALA A 212 -1.90 0.89 -1.88
CA ALA A 212 -2.25 2.12 -1.18
C ALA A 212 -2.80 1.94 0.26
N ALA A 213 -2.20 2.65 1.21
CA ALA A 213 -2.41 2.44 2.65
C ALA A 213 -3.35 3.44 3.34
N ALA A 214 -3.77 4.53 2.68
CA ALA A 214 -4.60 5.56 3.32
C ALA A 214 -5.85 4.96 4.00
N ASN A 215 -6.07 5.32 5.27
CA ASN A 215 -7.19 4.81 6.06
C ASN A 215 -8.54 5.11 5.41
N ASP A 216 -8.68 6.27 4.78
CA ASP A 216 -9.93 6.74 4.19
C ASP A 216 -10.51 5.76 3.16
N ILE A 217 -9.65 5.02 2.43
CA ILE A 217 -10.06 4.06 1.39
C ILE A 217 -11.05 3.02 1.94
N THR A 218 -10.83 2.53 3.16
CA THR A 218 -11.74 1.59 3.86
C THR A 218 -12.34 2.23 5.12
N GLY A 219 -12.42 3.55 5.13
CA GLY A 219 -12.88 4.34 6.27
C GLY A 219 -13.95 5.30 5.79
N VAL A 220 -13.64 6.59 5.85
CA VAL A 220 -14.61 7.65 5.49
C VAL A 220 -15.04 7.61 4.02
N ASN A 221 -14.22 7.07 3.11
CA ASN A 221 -14.50 6.93 1.67
C ASN A 221 -14.88 5.50 1.28
N PHE A 222 -15.14 4.62 2.25
CA PHE A 222 -15.53 3.24 1.99
C PHE A 222 -16.76 3.15 1.07
N ASN A 223 -16.73 2.18 0.17
CA ASN A 223 -17.88 1.75 -0.63
C ASN A 223 -17.77 0.24 -0.91
N GLU A 224 -18.91 -0.39 -1.19
CA GLU A 224 -19.06 -1.84 -1.34
C GLU A 224 -18.21 -2.46 -2.47
N TYR A 225 -17.81 -1.68 -3.49
CA TYR A 225 -17.02 -2.18 -4.62
C TYR A 225 -15.52 -2.24 -4.32
N THR A 226 -15.05 -1.65 -3.22
CA THR A 226 -13.62 -1.57 -2.91
C THR A 226 -13.24 -2.60 -1.87
N PHE A 227 -12.25 -3.42 -2.20
CA PHE A 227 -11.56 -4.32 -1.29
C PHE A 227 -10.08 -3.96 -1.25
N ARG A 228 -9.40 -4.27 -0.16
CA ARG A 228 -7.96 -3.99 -0.03
C ARG A 228 -7.21 -5.17 0.54
N THR A 229 -6.28 -5.72 -0.24
CA THR A 229 -5.36 -6.77 0.21
C THR A 229 -4.14 -6.24 0.96
N SER A 230 -3.84 -4.96 0.76
CA SER A 230 -2.80 -4.26 1.50
C SER A 230 -3.21 -3.88 2.92
N ARG A 231 -2.20 -3.72 3.77
CA ARG A 231 -2.37 -3.06 5.07
C ARG A 231 -2.83 -1.60 4.93
N ASN A 232 -3.33 -1.04 6.02
CA ASN A 232 -3.62 0.38 6.15
C ASN A 232 -2.69 1.09 7.13
N ASN A 233 -2.79 2.43 7.20
CA ASN A 233 -1.93 3.20 8.10
C ASN A 233 -2.11 2.81 9.57
N TYR A 234 -3.31 2.41 10.01
CA TYR A 234 -3.51 1.90 11.36
C TYR A 234 -2.78 0.58 11.63
N GLN A 235 -2.74 -0.35 10.68
CA GLN A 235 -1.98 -1.58 10.84
C GLN A 235 -0.47 -1.30 10.95
N ASP A 236 0.05 -0.36 10.16
CA ASP A 236 1.45 0.10 10.27
C ASP A 236 1.71 0.77 11.63
N ALA A 237 0.88 1.74 12.01
CA ALA A 237 1.03 2.50 13.25
C ALA A 237 0.87 1.63 14.51
N MET A 238 -0.11 0.73 14.54
CA MET A 238 -0.30 -0.20 15.66
C MET A 238 0.89 -1.13 15.82
N ASN A 239 1.42 -1.67 14.72
CA ASN A 239 2.59 -2.55 14.75
C ASN A 239 3.81 -1.85 15.36
N GLU A 240 4.08 -0.62 14.92
CA GLU A 240 5.24 0.16 15.33
C GLU A 240 5.09 0.72 16.77
N CYS A 241 3.93 1.29 17.11
CA CYS A 241 3.67 1.89 18.42
C CYS A 241 3.70 0.86 19.57
N LEU A 242 3.43 -0.43 19.30
CA LEU A 242 3.58 -1.52 20.28
C LEU A 242 5.03 -1.70 20.78
N TYR A 243 6.01 -1.28 19.98
CA TYR A 243 7.42 -1.28 20.35
C TYR A 243 7.87 0.09 20.85
N LEU A 244 7.60 1.16 20.09
CA LEU A 244 8.09 2.51 20.40
C LEU A 244 7.69 2.98 21.81
N THR A 245 6.42 2.78 22.21
CA THR A 245 5.91 3.26 23.51
C THR A 245 6.45 2.52 24.74
N LYS A 246 7.14 1.39 24.51
CA LYS A 246 7.91 0.68 25.55
C LYS A 246 9.30 1.29 25.76
N GLN A 247 9.84 1.97 24.75
CA GLN A 247 11.16 2.60 24.79
C GLN A 247 11.09 4.09 25.08
N TYR A 248 10.08 4.77 24.53
CA TYR A 248 9.94 6.22 24.53
C TYR A 248 8.53 6.63 25.00
N LYS A 249 8.41 7.83 25.56
CA LYS A 249 7.15 8.40 26.07
C LYS A 249 6.68 9.60 25.27
N THR A 250 7.59 10.40 24.74
CA THR A 250 7.23 11.61 23.99
C THR A 250 7.67 11.52 22.55
N PHE A 251 6.78 11.95 21.65
CA PHE A 251 6.94 11.83 20.20
C PHE A 251 6.68 13.17 19.50
N VAL A 252 7.34 13.34 18.36
CA VAL A 252 6.95 14.26 17.28
C VAL A 252 6.93 13.44 15.98
N GLN A 253 6.25 13.89 14.93
CA GLN A 253 6.24 13.15 13.68
C GLN A 253 6.33 14.04 12.45
N ILE A 254 6.88 13.46 11.39
CA ILE A 254 6.95 14.05 10.05
C ILE A 254 6.36 13.10 9.01
N ALA A 255 5.54 13.64 8.12
CA ALA A 255 4.88 12.91 7.06
C ALA A 255 4.75 13.73 5.76
N PRO A 256 4.57 13.08 4.60
CA PRO A 256 4.36 13.79 3.33
C PRO A 256 2.96 14.44 3.28
N ASP A 257 2.84 15.63 2.71
CA ASP A 257 1.61 16.43 2.66
C ASP A 257 0.63 15.93 1.58
N TYR A 258 0.10 14.71 1.77
CA TYR A 258 -0.96 14.11 0.97
C TYR A 258 -1.67 12.98 1.76
N ALA A 259 -2.70 12.36 1.17
CA ALA A 259 -3.58 11.40 1.84
C ALA A 259 -2.86 10.32 2.66
N PHE A 260 -1.77 9.75 2.15
CA PHE A 260 -0.99 8.75 2.89
C PHE A 260 -0.33 9.32 4.15
N GLY A 261 0.28 10.51 4.07
CA GLY A 261 0.98 11.09 5.21
C GLY A 261 0.02 11.64 6.27
N HIS A 262 -1.08 12.29 5.86
CA HIS A 262 -2.14 12.71 6.78
C HIS A 262 -2.78 11.52 7.50
N GLY A 263 -3.13 10.46 6.75
CA GLY A 263 -3.68 9.23 7.33
C GLY A 263 -2.70 8.53 8.28
N SER A 264 -1.41 8.53 7.96
CA SER A 264 -0.36 7.97 8.84
C SER A 264 -0.17 8.79 10.09
N ALA A 265 -0.08 10.11 9.99
CA ALA A 265 0.08 11.00 11.14
C ALA A 265 -1.07 10.82 12.13
N GLN A 266 -2.31 10.77 11.65
CA GLN A 266 -3.46 10.47 12.50
C GLN A 266 -3.34 9.07 13.13
N ALA A 267 -3.03 8.04 12.34
CA ALA A 267 -2.93 6.67 12.84
C ALA A 267 -1.85 6.50 13.92
N PHE A 268 -0.67 7.09 13.73
CA PHE A 268 0.41 7.07 14.71
C PHE A 268 0.04 7.83 15.98
N ARG A 269 -0.61 9.00 15.83
CA ARG A 269 -1.12 9.77 16.96
C ARG A 269 -2.07 8.93 17.81
N ASP A 270 -3.05 8.30 17.19
CA ASP A 270 -4.04 7.49 17.88
C ASP A 270 -3.44 6.21 18.48
N ALA A 271 -2.65 5.46 17.71
CA ALA A 271 -2.07 4.18 18.13
C ALA A 271 -1.03 4.34 19.25
N CYS A 272 -0.11 5.32 19.13
CA CYS A 272 0.89 5.55 20.17
C CYS A 272 0.26 6.17 21.42
N THR A 273 -0.74 7.04 21.30
CA THR A 273 -1.48 7.56 22.47
C THR A 273 -2.22 6.43 23.20
N LEU A 274 -2.89 5.55 22.46
CA LEU A 274 -3.55 4.37 23.02
C LEU A 274 -2.56 3.45 23.77
N ALA A 275 -1.33 3.33 23.26
CA ALA A 275 -0.26 2.56 23.88
C ALA A 275 0.50 3.33 24.99
N GLY A 276 0.07 4.54 25.35
CA GLY A 276 0.60 5.33 26.47
C GLY A 276 1.77 6.25 26.14
N GLY A 277 1.94 6.60 24.86
CA GLY A 277 2.79 7.69 24.38
C GLY A 277 2.06 9.04 24.35
N GLU A 278 2.82 10.11 24.17
CA GLU A 278 2.32 11.49 24.07
C GLU A 278 3.02 12.21 22.91
N PHE A 279 2.26 12.91 22.07
CA PHE A 279 2.83 13.78 21.03
C PHE A 279 2.97 15.20 21.58
N VAL A 280 4.20 15.68 21.71
CA VAL A 280 4.52 16.96 22.37
C VAL A 280 4.60 18.16 21.43
N ALA A 281 4.35 17.92 20.13
CA ALA A 281 4.28 18.94 19.10
C ALA A 281 3.20 18.60 18.05
N ASP A 282 2.87 19.60 17.24
CA ASP A 282 1.99 19.44 16.08
C ASP A 282 2.65 18.55 15.01
N ASP A 283 1.81 17.97 14.16
CA ASP A 283 2.26 17.14 13.04
C ASP A 283 2.98 17.97 11.98
N ILE A 284 4.15 17.50 11.55
CA ILE A 284 4.95 18.20 10.56
C ILE A 284 4.67 17.58 9.19
N PHE A 285 4.14 18.38 8.27
CA PHE A 285 3.90 17.95 6.90
C PHE A 285 4.84 18.66 5.92
N ALA A 286 5.44 17.89 5.02
CA ALA A 286 6.31 18.42 3.97
C ALA A 286 5.81 17.96 2.59
N PRO A 287 5.87 18.82 1.54
CA PRO A 287 5.52 18.39 0.18
C PRO A 287 6.30 17.12 -0.22
N LEU A 288 5.68 16.22 -1.00
CA LEU A 288 6.33 14.97 -1.43
C LEU A 288 7.65 15.20 -2.20
N GLU A 289 7.70 16.27 -2.99
CA GLU A 289 8.86 16.69 -3.80
C GLU A 289 9.93 17.45 -2.99
N THR A 290 9.79 17.51 -1.66
CA THR A 290 10.75 18.19 -0.79
C THR A 290 12.14 17.57 -0.93
N THR A 291 13.15 18.40 -1.20
CA THR A 291 14.56 17.97 -1.25
C THR A 291 15.44 18.61 -0.18
N ASP A 292 14.97 19.68 0.46
CA ASP A 292 15.64 20.34 1.58
C ASP A 292 14.78 20.17 2.83
N PHE A 293 15.23 19.27 3.72
CA PHE A 293 14.52 18.94 4.96
C PHE A 293 15.02 19.73 6.18
N THR A 294 16.03 20.58 6.01
CA THR A 294 16.63 21.41 7.09
C THR A 294 15.57 22.11 7.97
N PRO A 295 14.59 22.87 7.43
CA PRO A 295 13.64 23.59 8.28
C PRO A 295 12.68 22.67 9.06
N TYR A 296 12.46 21.44 8.58
CA TYR A 296 11.62 20.46 9.28
C TYR A 296 12.42 19.76 10.39
N MET A 297 13.72 19.51 10.17
CA MET A 297 14.61 18.97 11.21
C MET A 297 14.81 19.95 12.37
N GLU A 298 14.86 21.26 12.11
CA GLU A 298 14.86 22.28 13.15
C GLU A 298 13.57 22.26 14.00
N GLN A 299 12.41 22.07 13.36
CA GLN A 299 11.13 21.92 14.09
C GLN A 299 11.12 20.66 14.95
N ILE A 300 11.63 19.53 14.42
CA ILE A 300 11.77 18.27 15.15
C ILE A 300 12.66 18.44 16.39
N LEU A 301 13.84 19.05 16.26
CA LEU A 301 14.75 19.31 17.39
C LEU A 301 14.11 20.20 18.45
N ASN A 302 13.38 21.23 18.03
CA ASN A 302 12.72 22.18 18.94
C ASN A 302 11.49 21.57 19.66
N SER A 303 11.01 20.40 19.24
CA SER A 303 9.88 19.71 19.90
C SER A 303 10.22 19.21 21.31
N GLY A 304 11.49 18.88 21.57
CA GLY A 304 11.91 18.25 22.82
C GLY A 304 11.39 16.82 23.04
N ALA A 305 10.90 16.15 22.00
CA ALA A 305 10.47 14.75 22.07
C ALA A 305 11.66 13.79 22.27
N GLU A 306 11.41 12.61 22.83
CA GLU A 306 12.40 11.53 22.95
C GLU A 306 12.65 10.82 21.62
N ALA A 307 11.61 10.71 20.80
CA ALA A 307 11.67 10.10 19.48
C ALA A 307 10.91 10.91 18.42
N PHE A 308 11.37 10.85 17.18
CA PHE A 308 10.66 11.40 16.04
C PHE A 308 10.23 10.28 15.10
N ILE A 309 8.93 10.24 14.80
CA ILE A 309 8.35 9.24 13.91
C ILE A 309 8.41 9.74 12.47
N VAL A 310 8.92 8.91 11.56
CA VAL A 310 9.00 9.24 10.14
C VAL A 310 8.04 8.35 9.36
N THR A 311 7.07 8.97 8.70
CA THR A 311 6.32 8.35 7.61
C THR A 311 6.83 8.93 6.31
N TRP A 312 7.41 8.13 5.41
CA TRP A 312 7.78 8.61 4.07
C TRP A 312 7.81 7.49 3.04
N ALA A 313 7.52 7.83 1.79
CA ALA A 313 7.52 6.93 0.66
C ALA A 313 8.21 7.62 -0.54
N GLY A 314 8.96 6.86 -1.33
CA GLY A 314 9.68 7.36 -2.50
C GLY A 314 10.96 8.14 -2.18
N GLY A 315 11.46 8.88 -3.17
CA GLY A 315 12.82 9.46 -3.16
C GLY A 315 13.12 10.49 -2.07
N GLY A 316 12.10 11.13 -1.48
CA GLY A 316 12.28 12.16 -0.45
C GLY A 316 12.82 11.64 0.90
N PHE A 317 12.76 10.33 1.16
CA PHE A 317 13.29 9.75 2.40
C PHE A 317 14.82 9.94 2.52
N VAL A 318 15.53 9.86 1.39
CA VAL A 318 16.99 10.04 1.30
C VAL A 318 17.43 11.42 1.82
N PRO A 319 16.99 12.54 1.22
CA PRO A 319 17.35 13.87 1.73
C PRO A 319 16.81 14.17 3.13
N LEU A 320 15.67 13.56 3.54
CA LEU A 320 15.16 13.67 4.90
C LEU A 320 16.16 13.12 5.92
N MET A 321 16.61 11.87 5.75
CA MET A 321 17.55 11.23 6.67
C MET A 321 18.94 11.88 6.64
N GLN A 322 19.37 12.39 5.48
CA GLN A 322 20.61 13.16 5.38
C GLN A 322 20.52 14.45 6.21
N ALA A 323 19.43 15.21 6.10
CA ALA A 323 19.24 16.41 6.91
C ALA A 323 19.17 16.07 8.42
N ALA A 324 18.46 14.99 8.79
CA ALA A 324 18.38 14.54 10.18
C ALA A 324 19.78 14.24 10.76
N THR A 325 20.66 13.64 9.96
CA THR A 325 22.05 13.34 10.34
C THR A 325 22.89 14.62 10.42
N ASP A 326 22.85 15.47 9.40
CA ASP A 326 23.69 16.68 9.32
C ASP A 326 23.36 17.72 10.40
N LEU A 327 22.10 17.80 10.83
CA LEU A 327 21.65 18.67 11.92
C LEU A 327 21.76 18.03 13.32
N GLY A 328 22.21 16.79 13.43
CA GLY A 328 22.36 16.09 14.72
C GLY A 328 21.05 15.63 15.36
N VAL A 329 19.95 15.56 14.61
CA VAL A 329 18.65 15.05 15.10
C VAL A 329 18.80 13.62 15.62
N MET A 330 19.54 12.79 14.88
CA MET A 330 19.80 11.39 15.22
C MET A 330 20.69 11.22 16.46
N ASP A 331 21.40 12.27 16.89
CA ASP A 331 22.22 12.25 18.11
C ASP A 331 21.40 12.61 19.36
N GLU A 332 20.35 13.43 19.21
CA GLU A 332 19.52 13.94 20.30
C GLU A 332 18.21 13.17 20.49
N MET A 333 17.68 12.54 19.42
CA MET A 333 16.38 11.89 19.39
C MET A 333 16.46 10.51 18.74
N ALA A 334 15.63 9.58 19.21
CA ALA A 334 15.49 8.28 18.57
C ALA A 334 14.64 8.35 17.29
N LEU A 335 15.02 7.60 16.26
CA LEU A 335 14.21 7.42 15.07
C LEU A 335 13.13 6.36 15.32
N GLY A 336 11.87 6.76 15.23
CA GLY A 336 10.73 5.84 15.11
C GLY A 336 10.38 5.63 13.64
N ALA A 337 10.97 4.62 13.02
CA ALA A 337 10.68 4.29 11.63
C ALA A 337 10.67 2.77 11.44
N THR A 338 9.69 2.31 10.68
CA THR A 338 9.67 0.94 10.18
C THR A 338 10.86 0.72 9.23
N PHE A 339 11.33 -0.52 9.12
CA PHE A 339 12.29 -0.86 8.08
C PHE A 339 11.71 -0.61 6.69
N ILE A 340 12.58 -0.18 5.78
CA ILE A 340 12.25 0.26 4.43
C ILE A 340 12.61 -0.81 3.38
N ASP A 341 12.53 -0.46 2.10
CA ASP A 341 12.82 -1.38 1.01
C ASP A 341 14.27 -1.88 1.02
N ASN A 342 14.47 -3.06 0.45
CA ASN A 342 15.75 -3.75 0.47
C ASN A 342 16.86 -2.98 -0.27
N THR A 343 16.49 -2.12 -1.21
CA THR A 343 17.44 -1.32 -2.00
C THR A 343 18.03 -0.19 -1.17
N LEU A 344 17.22 0.49 -0.36
CA LEU A 344 17.63 1.63 0.44
C LEU A 344 18.15 1.25 1.83
N MET A 345 17.78 0.08 2.36
CA MET A 345 18.22 -0.40 3.68
C MET A 345 19.76 -0.34 3.87
N PRO A 346 20.62 -0.90 2.98
CA PRO A 346 22.08 -0.85 3.14
C PRO A 346 22.68 0.56 3.14
N ILE A 347 21.98 1.54 2.57
CA ILE A 347 22.46 2.92 2.43
C ILE A 347 22.26 3.68 3.73
N TRP A 348 21.12 3.50 4.40
CA TRP A 348 20.71 4.36 5.52
C TRP A 348 20.77 3.70 6.89
N TYR A 349 20.65 2.37 6.94
CA TYR A 349 20.55 1.65 8.21
C TYR A 349 21.91 1.15 8.72
N GLY A 350 23.03 1.59 8.14
CA GLY A 350 24.38 1.18 8.54
C GLY A 350 24.64 1.33 10.04
N ASN A 351 24.20 2.44 10.63
CA ASN A 351 24.31 2.71 12.07
C ASN A 351 23.16 2.13 12.91
N ALA A 352 22.16 1.53 12.26
CA ALA A 352 20.98 0.94 12.89
C ALA A 352 21.08 -0.59 13.00
N ILE A 353 22.20 -1.22 12.61
CA ILE A 353 22.41 -2.67 12.80
C ILE A 353 22.25 -3.01 14.30
N GLY A 354 21.39 -3.99 14.58
CA GLY A 354 21.00 -4.40 15.92
C GLY A 354 19.69 -3.79 16.41
N SER A 355 19.13 -2.79 15.72
CA SER A 355 17.81 -2.22 16.01
C SER A 355 16.68 -3.22 15.73
N THR A 356 15.53 -3.01 16.38
CA THR A 356 14.32 -3.82 16.22
C THR A 356 13.17 -2.87 15.90
N ASN A 357 12.58 -3.00 14.71
CA ASN A 357 11.53 -2.12 14.22
C ASN A 357 10.46 -2.93 13.48
N GLY A 358 9.30 -2.33 13.27
CA GLY A 358 8.26 -2.89 12.42
C GLY A 358 8.72 -2.98 10.97
N ILE A 359 8.17 -3.95 10.24
CA ILE A 359 8.26 -4.04 8.79
C ILE A 359 6.97 -4.66 8.27
N LEU A 360 6.45 -4.12 7.18
CA LEU A 360 5.26 -4.64 6.51
C LEU A 360 5.41 -6.13 6.16
N TYR A 361 6.50 -6.44 5.49
CA TYR A 361 6.83 -7.74 4.95
C TYR A 361 8.33 -7.75 4.66
N HIS A 362 8.98 -8.81 5.11
CA HIS A 362 10.30 -9.17 4.65
C HIS A 362 10.24 -10.65 4.32
N TRP A 363 10.77 -11.04 3.17
CA TRP A 363 10.66 -12.40 2.66
C TRP A 363 11.20 -13.47 3.62
N SER A 364 12.15 -13.12 4.49
CA SER A 364 12.73 -14.06 5.45
C SER A 364 11.85 -14.35 6.67
N ALA A 365 10.79 -13.56 6.91
CA ALA A 365 9.96 -13.71 8.11
C ALA A 365 8.87 -14.80 8.00
N PRO A 366 8.06 -14.86 6.92
CA PRO A 366 7.06 -15.92 6.78
C PRO A 366 7.69 -17.26 6.35
N ASP A 367 7.14 -18.36 6.87
CA ASP A 367 7.53 -19.73 6.50
C ASP A 367 6.29 -20.50 6.02
N ASN A 368 5.97 -20.37 4.73
CA ASN A 368 4.80 -20.99 4.11
C ASN A 368 5.01 -21.16 2.59
N PRO A 369 4.24 -22.04 1.93
CA PRO A 369 4.41 -22.35 0.50
C PRO A 369 4.24 -21.16 -0.46
N ALA A 370 3.34 -20.21 -0.15
CA ALA A 370 3.13 -19.04 -1.00
C ALA A 370 4.35 -18.10 -0.95
N ASN A 371 4.93 -17.90 0.23
CA ASN A 371 6.17 -17.14 0.39
C ASN A 371 7.36 -17.84 -0.26
N ASP A 372 7.48 -19.17 -0.12
CA ASP A 372 8.54 -19.95 -0.77
C ASP A 372 8.49 -19.82 -2.28
N PHE A 373 7.29 -19.96 -2.87
CA PHE A 373 7.09 -19.71 -4.29
C PHE A 373 7.51 -18.30 -4.69
N LEU A 374 7.03 -17.28 -3.97
CA LEU A 374 7.34 -15.89 -4.27
C LEU A 374 8.85 -15.62 -4.23
N LYS A 375 9.55 -16.09 -3.19
CA LYS A 375 11.01 -15.97 -3.05
C LYS A 375 11.76 -16.62 -4.20
N GLU A 376 11.48 -17.89 -4.44
CA GLU A 376 12.21 -18.69 -5.43
C GLU A 376 12.01 -18.15 -6.84
N GLN A 377 10.75 -17.89 -7.23
CA GLN A 377 10.45 -17.41 -8.57
C GLN A 377 10.92 -15.98 -8.77
N HIS A 378 10.76 -15.10 -7.77
CA HIS A 378 11.21 -13.73 -7.90
C HIS A 378 12.74 -13.66 -8.07
N LYS A 379 13.49 -14.45 -7.27
CA LYS A 379 14.95 -14.54 -7.40
C LYS A 379 15.38 -15.12 -8.73
N ALA A 380 14.77 -16.22 -9.17
CA ALA A 380 15.13 -16.90 -10.40
C ALA A 380 14.89 -16.05 -11.65
N ARG A 381 13.83 -15.24 -11.66
CA ARG A 381 13.32 -14.55 -12.85
C ARG A 381 13.70 -13.08 -12.91
N TYR A 382 13.79 -12.42 -11.76
CA TYR A 382 14.09 -10.98 -11.66
C TYR A 382 15.44 -10.69 -10.99
N GLY A 383 16.11 -11.71 -10.46
CA GLY A 383 17.47 -11.61 -9.89
C GLY A 383 17.53 -11.02 -8.47
N THR A 384 16.42 -10.52 -7.95
CA THR A 384 16.27 -9.93 -6.62
C THR A 384 15.28 -10.74 -5.78
N MET A 385 15.36 -10.61 -4.46
CA MET A 385 14.33 -11.16 -3.57
C MET A 385 13.08 -10.26 -3.59
N PRO A 386 11.89 -10.82 -3.30
CA PRO A 386 10.67 -10.01 -3.20
C PRO A 386 10.78 -9.03 -2.02
N ASP A 387 10.33 -7.80 -2.23
CA ASP A 387 10.49 -6.68 -1.30
C ASP A 387 9.13 -6.29 -0.66
N LEU A 388 9.10 -5.25 0.18
CA LEU A 388 7.98 -4.77 1.00
C LEU A 388 6.59 -5.07 0.41
N PHE A 389 6.32 -4.58 -0.79
CA PHE A 389 4.99 -4.61 -1.40
C PHE A 389 4.72 -5.85 -2.25
N ALA A 390 5.68 -6.77 -2.38
CA ALA A 390 5.50 -7.96 -3.20
C ALA A 390 4.42 -8.91 -2.63
N ALA A 391 4.30 -9.00 -1.30
CA ALA A 391 3.22 -9.78 -0.69
C ALA A 391 1.83 -9.22 -1.06
N ASP A 392 1.68 -7.90 -1.12
CA ASP A 392 0.41 -7.25 -1.45
C ASP A 392 0.00 -7.52 -2.91
N GLY A 393 0.95 -7.44 -3.85
CA GLY A 393 0.69 -7.74 -5.26
C GLY A 393 0.29 -9.20 -5.47
N MET A 394 0.98 -10.14 -4.82
CA MET A 394 0.62 -11.55 -4.88
C MET A 394 -0.74 -11.84 -4.21
N ASN A 395 -1.04 -11.22 -3.08
CA ASN A 395 -2.34 -11.35 -2.41
C ASN A 395 -3.49 -10.83 -3.27
N ALA A 396 -3.31 -9.71 -3.99
CA ALA A 396 -4.34 -9.18 -4.89
C ALA A 396 -4.68 -10.19 -6.00
N ALA A 397 -3.68 -10.86 -6.57
CA ALA A 397 -3.88 -11.89 -7.57
C ALA A 397 -4.54 -13.16 -7.01
N ILE A 398 -4.13 -13.61 -5.81
CA ILE A 398 -4.75 -14.77 -5.15
C ILE A 398 -6.22 -14.48 -4.85
N MET A 399 -6.52 -13.33 -4.22
CA MET A 399 -7.89 -12.93 -3.91
C MET A 399 -8.77 -12.90 -5.16
N LEU A 400 -8.29 -12.27 -6.25
CA LEU A 400 -8.97 -12.24 -7.54
C LEU A 400 -9.32 -13.66 -8.02
N VAL A 401 -8.33 -14.56 -8.07
CA VAL A 401 -8.51 -15.91 -8.60
C VAL A 401 -9.41 -16.77 -7.71
N GLU A 402 -9.26 -16.70 -6.38
CA GLU A 402 -10.12 -17.42 -5.45
C GLU A 402 -11.57 -16.92 -5.49
N GLY A 403 -11.79 -15.60 -5.68
CA GLY A 403 -13.12 -15.04 -5.93
C GLY A 403 -13.75 -15.61 -7.19
N LEU A 404 -13.01 -15.62 -8.30
CA LEU A 404 -13.51 -16.18 -9.57
C LEU A 404 -13.80 -17.68 -9.46
N LYS A 405 -13.02 -18.44 -8.69
CA LYS A 405 -13.34 -19.85 -8.39
C LYS A 405 -14.64 -19.96 -7.60
N ALA A 406 -14.82 -19.12 -6.57
CA ALA A 406 -16.00 -19.13 -5.71
C ALA A 406 -17.30 -18.74 -6.44
N THR A 407 -17.22 -17.86 -7.45
CA THR A 407 -18.36 -17.46 -8.27
C THR A 407 -18.60 -18.36 -9.49
N GLY A 408 -17.74 -19.36 -9.72
CA GLY A 408 -17.80 -20.18 -10.93
C GLY A 408 -17.39 -19.43 -12.21
N GLY A 409 -16.65 -18.33 -12.07
CA GLY A 409 -16.16 -17.50 -13.18
C GLY A 409 -17.03 -16.30 -13.52
N ASP A 410 -18.00 -15.94 -12.68
CA ASP A 410 -18.76 -14.69 -12.82
C ASP A 410 -17.96 -13.54 -12.19
N PRO A 411 -17.48 -12.56 -12.99
CA PRO A 411 -16.64 -11.47 -12.50
C PRO A 411 -17.47 -10.24 -12.08
N SER A 412 -18.79 -10.30 -12.12
CA SER A 412 -19.65 -9.16 -11.75
C SER A 412 -19.51 -8.80 -10.27
N ALA A 413 -19.71 -7.52 -9.95
CA ALA A 413 -19.72 -7.07 -8.56
C ALA A 413 -20.77 -7.80 -7.72
N GLU A 414 -21.95 -8.05 -8.30
CA GLU A 414 -23.03 -8.77 -7.65
C GLU A 414 -22.64 -10.21 -7.24
N ALA A 415 -21.74 -10.84 -7.99
CA ALA A 415 -21.22 -12.17 -7.67
C ALA A 415 -20.00 -12.12 -6.75
N LEU A 416 -19.06 -11.18 -6.97
CA LEU A 416 -17.79 -11.13 -6.27
C LEU A 416 -17.87 -10.53 -4.85
N ILE A 417 -18.66 -9.48 -4.63
CA ILE A 417 -18.75 -8.83 -3.31
C ILE A 417 -19.12 -9.83 -2.20
N PRO A 418 -20.19 -10.64 -2.34
CA PRO A 418 -20.59 -11.56 -1.27
C PRO A 418 -19.59 -12.68 -0.99
N VAL A 419 -18.73 -13.04 -1.96
CA VAL A 419 -17.69 -14.07 -1.75
C VAL A 419 -16.41 -13.46 -1.20
N PHE A 420 -16.11 -12.20 -1.51
CA PHE A 420 -14.98 -11.48 -0.95
C PHE A 420 -15.20 -11.11 0.50
N GLU A 421 -16.42 -10.72 0.88
CA GLU A 421 -16.78 -10.47 2.28
C GLU A 421 -16.59 -11.72 3.13
N GLY A 422 -15.60 -11.72 4.02
CA GLY A 422 -15.28 -12.86 4.88
C GLY A 422 -14.43 -13.93 4.21
N MET A 423 -13.89 -13.66 3.02
CA MET A 423 -12.96 -14.56 2.33
C MET A 423 -11.70 -14.79 3.19
N GLU A 424 -11.30 -16.05 3.30
CA GLU A 424 -9.99 -16.46 3.81
C GLU A 424 -9.18 -17.12 2.70
N PHE A 425 -7.91 -16.76 2.58
CA PHE A 425 -6.98 -17.40 1.66
C PHE A 425 -5.55 -17.40 2.21
N GLU A 426 -4.72 -18.34 1.76
CA GLU A 426 -3.30 -18.39 2.12
C GLU A 426 -2.47 -17.54 1.15
N GLY A 427 -1.80 -16.52 1.69
CA GLY A 427 -0.89 -15.64 0.96
C GLY A 427 0.55 -15.71 1.48
N PRO A 428 1.49 -14.90 0.94
CA PRO A 428 2.89 -14.91 1.37
C PRO A 428 3.08 -14.59 2.85
N LYS A 429 2.13 -13.88 3.46
CA LYS A 429 2.16 -13.52 4.89
C LYS A 429 1.39 -14.51 5.78
N GLY A 430 0.96 -15.66 5.24
CA GLY A 430 0.05 -16.60 5.90
C GLY A 430 -1.41 -16.32 5.54
N THR A 431 -2.32 -16.75 6.41
CA THR A 431 -3.76 -16.56 6.23
C THR A 431 -4.12 -15.07 6.18
N VAL A 432 -4.81 -14.68 5.11
CA VAL A 432 -5.42 -13.37 4.94
C VAL A 432 -6.93 -13.51 5.10
N TYR A 433 -7.53 -12.65 5.92
CA TYR A 433 -8.98 -12.59 6.11
C TYR A 433 -9.51 -11.23 5.65
N ILE A 434 -10.44 -11.21 4.71
CA ILE A 434 -11.08 -9.99 4.23
C ILE A 434 -12.24 -9.64 5.16
N ARG A 435 -12.08 -8.59 5.97
CA ARG A 435 -13.08 -8.17 6.95
C ARG A 435 -14.35 -7.65 6.25
N PRO A 436 -15.55 -8.22 6.49
CA PRO A 436 -16.78 -7.81 5.81
C PRO A 436 -17.19 -6.37 6.03
N GLU A 437 -16.90 -5.78 7.19
CA GLU A 437 -17.46 -4.48 7.57
C GLU A 437 -16.84 -3.29 6.82
N ASP A 438 -15.61 -3.45 6.33
CA ASP A 438 -14.84 -2.39 5.67
C ASP A 438 -13.91 -2.89 4.56
N HIS A 439 -13.98 -4.19 4.24
CA HIS A 439 -13.29 -4.84 3.13
C HIS A 439 -11.75 -4.75 3.19
N VAL A 440 -11.18 -4.55 4.38
CA VAL A 440 -9.73 -4.57 4.58
C VAL A 440 -9.24 -5.98 4.89
N ALA A 441 -8.10 -6.34 4.33
CA ALA A 441 -7.36 -7.53 4.69
C ALA A 441 -6.76 -7.42 6.10
N ILE A 442 -7.24 -8.29 6.99
CA ILE A 442 -6.58 -8.62 8.24
C ILE A 442 -5.46 -9.60 7.91
N GLN A 443 -4.25 -9.25 8.33
CA GLN A 443 -3.02 -9.93 7.97
C GLN A 443 -1.97 -9.70 9.05
N ASP A 444 -1.00 -10.62 9.13
CA ASP A 444 0.14 -10.48 10.03
C ASP A 444 0.98 -9.25 9.69
N MET A 445 1.57 -8.64 10.72
CA MET A 445 2.57 -7.58 10.60
C MET A 445 3.81 -8.02 11.38
N TYR A 446 5.00 -7.65 10.90
CA TYR A 446 6.23 -8.16 11.46
C TYR A 446 6.98 -7.08 12.24
N VAL A 447 7.65 -7.50 13.32
CA VAL A 447 8.67 -6.72 14.01
C VAL A 447 9.94 -7.55 13.97
N LEU A 448 10.95 -7.06 13.25
CA LEU A 448 12.19 -7.80 13.01
C LEU A 448 13.37 -7.07 13.64
N LYS A 449 14.48 -7.80 13.79
CA LYS A 449 15.76 -7.24 14.22
C LYS A 449 16.72 -7.21 13.03
N LEU A 450 17.28 -6.05 12.74
CA LEU A 450 18.31 -5.89 11.71
C LEU A 450 19.62 -6.52 12.18
N VAL A 451 20.16 -7.53 11.50
CA VAL A 451 21.39 -8.23 11.92
C VAL A 451 22.59 -7.94 11.02
N ASN A 452 22.37 -7.57 9.76
CA ASN A 452 23.37 -7.20 8.78
C ASN A 452 22.77 -6.35 7.65
N LEU A 453 23.62 -5.82 6.76
CA LEU A 453 23.21 -5.07 5.57
C LEU A 453 24.02 -5.45 4.33
N THR A 454 24.68 -6.61 4.38
CA THR A 454 25.69 -7.00 3.39
C THR A 454 25.34 -8.29 2.67
N ASP A 455 24.29 -8.99 3.10
CA ASP A 455 23.82 -10.18 2.41
C ASP A 455 23.33 -9.81 1.00
N PRO A 456 23.85 -10.46 -0.06
CA PRO A 456 23.53 -10.12 -1.45
C PRO A 456 22.07 -10.42 -1.83
N ASP A 457 21.38 -11.24 -1.04
CA ASP A 457 19.96 -11.55 -1.21
C ASP A 457 19.08 -10.70 -0.28
N ALA A 458 19.66 -9.67 0.36
CA ALA A 458 18.98 -8.81 1.34
C ALA A 458 18.41 -9.59 2.53
N ASN A 459 19.07 -10.67 2.96
CA ASN A 459 18.70 -11.37 4.19
C ASN A 459 19.25 -10.61 5.40
N PHE A 460 18.66 -9.45 5.69
CA PHE A 460 19.18 -8.48 6.65
C PHE A 460 19.05 -8.88 8.12
#